data_AF-A0A7C6APP9-F1
#
_entry.id   AF-A0A7C6APP9-F1
#
_cell.length_a   1.000
_cell.length_b   1.000
_cell.length_c   1.000
_cell.angle_alpha   90.00
_cell.angle_beta   90.00
_cell.angle_gamma   90.00
#
_symmetry.space_group_name_H-M   'P 1'
#
loop_
_entity.id
_entity.type
_entity.pdbx_description
1 polymer ?
#
loop_
_entity_poly.entity_id
_entity_poly.type
_entity_poly.pdbx_seq_one_letter_code
_entity_poly.pdbx_strand_id
1 'polypeptide(L)'
;MKKFIIFLIVLASLQLKSQTYTVSHYIPWSTHHQNMWGPNGQPFHLNINQQLFNINFNDTNTFGGIDYIFGLPFGAQFDLYTHLLLGSTFSISGFHTGWIDVDYPVRIDLTFPSPQTFMPGDWITINSRYHVMNGWNLSSSFHQDGVIDLDLDFGIHAQLDGTICFGACDNFNIINVDVPDDSISIIHIDQQNGDVTYPCMQNGHLAFCHDTILPIVFNNAWGTGISGEIGLPYITTHDHLDSTQLCHKQLIAQGDDPYAHFNIDIIQFLSAIAGILPPSTGQPILNFINMLHDTINIGGGISIE
;
A
#
# COMPACT_ATOMS: atom_id res chain seq x y z
N MET A 1 -9.39 -23.55 -87.93
CA MET A 1 -9.14 -23.98 -86.53
C MET A 1 -7.68 -23.80 -86.09
N LYS A 2 -6.64 -24.16 -86.87
CA LYS A 2 -5.22 -23.97 -86.50
C LYS A 2 -4.79 -22.52 -86.17
N LYS A 3 -5.35 -21.50 -86.83
CA LYS A 3 -5.01 -20.08 -86.56
C LYS A 3 -5.57 -19.54 -85.23
N PHE A 4 -6.68 -20.09 -84.74
CA PHE A 4 -7.30 -19.67 -83.47
C PHE A 4 -6.58 -20.22 -82.24
N ILE A 5 -5.96 -21.41 -82.38
CA ILE A 5 -5.22 -22.08 -81.30
C ILE A 5 -3.88 -21.37 -81.03
N ILE A 6 -3.22 -20.86 -82.08
CA ILE A 6 -1.96 -20.10 -81.94
C ILE A 6 -2.21 -18.75 -81.24
N PHE A 7 -3.34 -18.09 -81.53
CA PHE A 7 -3.71 -16.84 -80.86
C PHE A 7 -4.01 -17.04 -79.36
N LEU A 8 -4.63 -18.17 -78.99
CA LEU A 8 -4.94 -18.51 -77.60
C LEU A 8 -3.67 -18.82 -76.77
N ILE A 9 -2.66 -19.46 -77.39
CA ILE A 9 -1.38 -19.78 -76.72
C ILE A 9 -0.53 -18.52 -76.50
N VAL A 10 -0.56 -17.56 -77.43
CA VAL A 10 0.13 -16.27 -77.28
C VAL A 10 -0.53 -15.38 -76.22
N LEU A 11 -1.86 -15.42 -76.09
CA LEU A 11 -2.56 -14.74 -74.99
C LEU A 11 -2.28 -15.36 -73.61
N ALA A 12 -2.10 -16.68 -73.54
CA ALA A 12 -1.76 -17.37 -72.30
C ALA A 12 -0.34 -17.05 -71.80
N SER A 13 0.59 -16.72 -72.72
CA SER A 13 1.97 -16.31 -72.39
C SER A 13 2.11 -14.86 -71.92
N LEU A 14 1.06 -14.04 -72.01
CA LEU A 14 1.08 -12.63 -71.57
C LEU A 14 0.78 -12.44 -70.08
N GLN A 15 0.74 -13.51 -69.29
CA GLN A 15 0.79 -13.41 -67.83
C GLN A 15 2.23 -13.12 -67.38
N LEU A 16 2.70 -11.92 -67.72
CA LEU A 16 3.89 -11.31 -67.12
C LEU A 16 3.61 -11.15 -65.62
N LYS A 17 3.99 -12.16 -64.84
CA LYS A 17 4.17 -11.97 -63.40
C LYS A 17 5.30 -10.96 -63.26
N SER A 18 4.96 -9.75 -62.81
CA SER A 18 5.96 -8.78 -62.36
C SER A 18 6.86 -9.48 -61.36
N GLN A 19 8.13 -9.64 -61.73
CA GLN A 19 9.11 -10.23 -60.84
C GLN A 19 9.35 -9.22 -59.73
N THR A 20 9.48 -9.72 -58.51
CA THR A 20 9.81 -8.92 -57.33
C THR A 20 11.02 -9.55 -56.68
N TYR A 21 11.83 -8.76 -55.99
CA TYR A 21 12.92 -9.27 -55.17
C TYR A 21 12.74 -8.79 -53.74
N THR A 22 13.13 -9.63 -52.78
CA THR A 22 12.99 -9.33 -51.34
C THR A 22 14.37 -9.18 -50.72
N VAL A 23 14.55 -8.11 -49.96
CA VAL A 23 15.72 -7.86 -49.12
C VAL A 23 15.28 -8.02 -47.67
N SER A 24 15.98 -8.86 -46.92
CA SER A 24 15.69 -9.13 -45.51
C SER A 24 16.70 -8.42 -44.62
N HIS A 25 16.21 -7.63 -43.67
CA HIS A 25 17.00 -6.98 -42.64
C HIS A 25 16.69 -7.61 -41.29
N TYR A 26 17.72 -8.03 -40.56
CA TYR A 26 17.60 -8.46 -39.18
C TYR A 26 17.89 -7.30 -38.26
N ILE A 27 16.98 -7.02 -37.34
CA ILE A 27 17.07 -5.90 -36.41
C ILE A 27 16.82 -6.43 -34.99
N PRO A 28 17.87 -6.56 -34.16
CA PRO A 28 17.74 -7.04 -32.79
C PRO A 28 17.40 -5.87 -31.86
N TRP A 29 16.15 -5.40 -31.89
CA TRP A 29 15.73 -4.39 -30.91
C TRP A 29 15.83 -4.96 -29.51
N SER A 30 16.54 -4.23 -28.65
CA SER A 30 16.73 -4.57 -27.23
C SER A 30 16.81 -3.28 -26.44
N THR A 31 16.31 -3.33 -25.21
CA THR A 31 16.54 -2.31 -24.19
C THR A 31 16.69 -3.02 -22.86
N HIS A 32 17.66 -2.59 -22.07
CA HIS A 32 17.96 -3.19 -20.78
C HIS A 32 18.05 -2.10 -19.72
N HIS A 33 17.66 -2.42 -18.49
CA HIS A 33 17.62 -1.50 -17.35
C HIS A 33 16.84 -0.22 -17.65
N GLN A 34 15.73 -0.35 -18.38
CA GLN A 34 14.85 0.78 -18.66
C GLN A 34 13.87 0.97 -17.50
N ASN A 35 13.60 2.21 -17.09
CA ASN A 35 12.56 2.46 -16.09
C ASN A 35 11.20 1.95 -16.57
N MET A 36 10.44 1.31 -15.68
CA MET A 36 9.13 0.72 -16.00
C MET A 36 8.12 1.74 -16.56
N TRP A 37 8.29 3.02 -16.23
CA TRP A 37 7.45 4.13 -16.70
C TRP A 37 8.02 4.86 -17.93
N GLY A 38 8.98 4.25 -18.62
CA GLY A 38 9.54 4.73 -19.86
C GLY A 38 10.97 5.26 -19.75
N PRO A 39 11.64 5.48 -20.89
CA PRO A 39 13.09 5.75 -20.94
C PRO A 39 13.49 7.11 -20.35
N ASN A 40 12.55 8.05 -20.25
CA ASN A 40 12.74 9.34 -19.59
C ASN A 40 11.96 9.46 -18.27
N GLY A 41 11.35 8.37 -17.82
CA GLY A 41 10.63 8.34 -16.55
C GLY A 41 11.62 8.44 -15.39
N GLN A 42 11.22 9.08 -14.30
CA GLN A 42 11.90 8.88 -13.02
C GLN A 42 11.38 7.58 -12.38
N PRO A 43 12.20 6.87 -11.59
CA PRO A 43 11.70 5.78 -10.76
C PRO A 43 10.50 6.28 -9.95
N PHE A 44 9.38 5.55 -10.00
CA PHE A 44 8.27 5.85 -9.12
C PHE A 44 8.60 5.24 -7.76
N HIS A 45 8.46 6.04 -6.71
CA HIS A 45 8.61 5.57 -5.33
C HIS A 45 7.23 5.35 -4.72
N LEU A 46 6.99 4.15 -4.18
CA LEU A 46 5.79 3.87 -3.41
C LEU A 46 5.98 4.45 -2.01
N ASN A 47 5.56 5.70 -1.86
CA ASN A 47 5.54 6.41 -0.59
C ASN A 47 4.09 6.61 -0.18
N ILE A 48 3.61 5.76 0.74
CA ILE A 48 2.28 5.86 1.32
C ILE A 48 2.47 6.32 2.76
N ASN A 49 1.73 7.33 3.18
CA ASN A 49 1.57 7.68 4.57
C ASN A 49 0.10 7.99 4.78
N GLN A 50 -0.60 7.05 5.40
CA GLN A 50 -2.03 7.09 5.59
C GLN A 50 -2.35 6.96 7.07
N GLN A 51 -2.90 8.03 7.64
CA GLN A 51 -3.51 7.96 8.95
C GLN A 51 -4.80 7.16 8.86
N LEU A 52 -4.91 6.07 9.60
CA LEU A 52 -6.08 5.20 9.63
C LEU A 52 -7.18 5.81 10.49
N PHE A 53 -6.80 6.29 11.67
CA PHE A 53 -7.65 7.05 12.57
C PHE A 53 -6.81 7.98 13.43
N ASN A 54 -7.44 9.03 13.96
CA ASN A 54 -6.86 9.97 14.91
C ASN A 54 -7.95 10.53 15.80
N ILE A 55 -7.94 10.09 17.04
CA ILE A 55 -8.82 10.57 18.10
C ILE A 55 -7.93 11.39 19.02
N ASN A 56 -8.12 12.70 18.99
CA ASN A 56 -7.50 13.61 19.93
C ASN A 56 -8.61 14.40 20.61
N PHE A 57 -8.82 14.11 21.88
CA PHE A 57 -9.83 14.73 22.71
C PHE A 57 -9.13 15.41 23.87
N ASN A 58 -9.46 16.68 24.11
CA ASN A 58 -8.93 17.45 25.22
C ASN A 58 -10.05 18.37 25.71
N ASP A 59 -10.49 18.18 26.94
CA ASP A 59 -11.62 18.89 27.51
C ASP A 59 -11.42 19.17 29.00
N THR A 60 -12.09 20.21 29.47
CA THR A 60 -12.12 20.58 30.88
C THR A 60 -13.54 20.90 31.27
N ASN A 61 -14.12 20.08 32.13
CA ASN A 61 -15.49 20.23 32.60
C ASN A 61 -15.52 20.54 34.09
N THR A 62 -16.21 21.61 34.46
CA THR A 62 -16.44 21.98 35.86
C THR A 62 -17.89 21.72 36.22
N PHE A 63 -18.12 21.02 37.34
CA PHE A 63 -19.45 20.70 37.85
C PHE A 63 -19.61 21.19 39.29
N GLY A 64 -20.81 21.64 39.65
CA GLY A 64 -21.09 22.19 40.97
C GLY A 64 -20.87 23.69 41.04
N GLY A 65 -20.76 24.21 42.26
CA GLY A 65 -20.65 25.64 42.50
C GLY A 65 -20.40 25.95 43.96
N ILE A 66 -19.68 27.05 44.19
CA ILE A 66 -19.39 27.59 45.52
C ILE A 66 -20.09 28.94 45.62
N ASP A 67 -21.04 29.03 46.54
CA ASP A 67 -21.79 30.25 46.83
C ASP A 67 -21.31 30.88 48.13
N TYR A 68 -21.48 32.19 48.24
CA TYR A 68 -21.10 32.93 49.44
C TYR A 68 -22.32 33.21 50.31
N ILE A 69 -22.38 32.58 51.48
CA ILE A 69 -23.43 32.82 52.49
C ILE A 69 -22.79 33.54 53.66
N PHE A 70 -23.26 34.77 53.96
CA PHE A 70 -22.69 35.63 55.01
C PHE A 70 -21.17 35.89 54.87
N GLY A 71 -20.68 36.00 53.63
CA GLY A 71 -19.26 36.26 53.35
C GLY A 71 -18.32 35.06 53.53
N LEU A 72 -18.89 33.88 53.82
CA LEU A 72 -18.18 32.62 53.93
C LEU A 72 -18.53 31.71 52.72
N PRO A 73 -17.55 31.00 52.13
CA PRO A 73 -17.80 30.12 50.99
C PRO A 73 -18.45 28.81 51.46
N PHE A 74 -19.53 28.42 50.77
CA PHE A 74 -20.24 27.16 50.97
C PHE A 74 -20.56 26.52 49.62
N GLY A 75 -20.25 25.25 49.47
CA GLY A 75 -20.57 24.50 48.25
C GLY A 75 -19.53 23.44 47.94
N ALA A 76 -19.72 22.80 46.78
CA ALA A 76 -18.79 21.82 46.24
C ALA A 76 -18.63 22.06 44.75
N GLN A 77 -17.39 22.10 44.30
CA GLN A 77 -17.01 22.20 42.89
C GLN A 77 -16.08 21.05 42.54
N PHE A 78 -16.27 20.47 41.36
CA PHE A 78 -15.43 19.41 40.82
C PHE A 78 -14.94 19.83 39.45
N ASP A 79 -13.64 19.69 39.21
CA ASP A 79 -12.98 20.02 37.96
C ASP A 79 -12.43 18.72 37.36
N LEU A 80 -12.95 18.35 36.20
CA LEU A 80 -12.54 17.18 35.43
C LEU A 80 -11.74 17.65 34.21
N TYR A 81 -10.45 17.33 34.20
CA TYR A 81 -9.58 17.48 33.05
C TYR A 81 -9.39 16.13 32.38
N THR A 82 -9.66 16.06 31.08
CA THR A 82 -9.56 14.83 30.29
C THR A 82 -8.84 15.10 28.98
N HIS A 83 -7.81 14.31 28.71
CA HIS A 83 -7.09 14.27 27.45
C HIS A 83 -6.92 12.81 27.03
N LEU A 84 -7.25 12.53 25.77
CA LEU A 84 -7.15 11.22 25.15
C LEU A 84 -6.57 11.40 23.75
N LEU A 85 -5.39 10.84 23.54
CA LEU A 85 -4.76 10.68 22.25
C LEU A 85 -4.82 9.19 21.87
N LEU A 86 -5.34 8.92 20.68
CA LEU A 86 -5.30 7.61 20.08
C LEU A 86 -5.27 7.74 18.55
N GLY A 87 -4.13 7.47 17.95
CA GLY A 87 -3.93 7.56 16.50
C GLY A 87 -3.29 6.30 15.95
N SER A 88 -3.55 5.97 14.70
CA SER A 88 -2.78 4.94 14.00
C SER A 88 -2.43 5.40 12.59
N THR A 89 -1.17 5.17 12.22
CA THR A 89 -0.61 5.58 10.95
C THR A 89 0.03 4.38 10.27
N PHE A 90 -0.36 4.15 9.02
CA PHE A 90 0.27 3.16 8.15
C PHE A 90 1.18 3.88 7.16
N SER A 91 2.44 3.48 7.08
CA SER A 91 3.38 4.03 6.11
C SER A 91 4.17 2.97 5.35
N ILE A 92 4.48 3.30 4.10
CA ILE A 92 5.34 2.56 3.21
C ILE A 92 6.30 3.56 2.61
N SER A 93 7.60 3.26 2.60
CA SER A 93 8.60 4.11 1.96
C SER A 93 9.75 3.29 1.36
N GLY A 94 10.51 3.91 0.46
CA GLY A 94 11.74 3.33 -0.11
C GLY A 94 11.53 2.44 -1.32
N PHE A 95 10.40 1.74 -1.43
CA PHE A 95 10.12 0.88 -2.59
C PHE A 95 10.10 1.68 -3.89
N HIS A 96 10.80 1.17 -4.91
CA HIS A 96 10.79 1.76 -6.24
C HIS A 96 10.36 0.75 -7.30
N THR A 97 9.75 1.25 -8.38
CA THR A 97 9.17 0.43 -9.45
C THR A 97 10.19 -0.21 -10.37
N GLY A 98 11.39 -0.56 -9.88
CA GLY A 98 12.33 -1.41 -10.61
C GLY A 98 12.70 -0.97 -12.03
N TRP A 99 13.05 -1.94 -12.87
CA TRP A 99 13.31 -1.76 -14.29
C TRP A 99 12.72 -2.90 -15.12
N ILE A 100 12.72 -2.67 -16.44
CA ILE A 100 12.30 -3.64 -17.44
C ILE A 100 13.44 -3.87 -18.43
N ASP A 101 13.62 -5.13 -18.79
CA ASP A 101 14.48 -5.58 -19.87
C ASP A 101 13.57 -6.16 -20.97
N VAL A 102 13.77 -5.70 -22.22
CA VAL A 102 12.96 -6.11 -23.36
C VAL A 102 13.87 -6.49 -24.52
N ASP A 103 13.71 -7.71 -24.99
CA ASP A 103 14.28 -8.21 -26.23
C ASP A 103 13.15 -8.43 -27.24
N TYR A 104 13.23 -7.78 -28.40
CA TYR A 104 12.24 -7.90 -29.46
C TYR A 104 12.89 -8.01 -30.83
N PRO A 105 13.59 -9.12 -31.13
CA PRO A 105 14.27 -9.30 -32.40
C PRO A 105 13.27 -9.45 -33.54
N VAL A 106 13.45 -8.66 -34.61
CA VAL A 106 12.61 -8.73 -35.80
C VAL A 106 13.43 -8.95 -37.07
N ARG A 107 12.79 -9.56 -38.05
CA ARG A 107 13.22 -9.54 -39.45
C ARG A 107 12.23 -8.73 -40.27
N ILE A 108 12.71 -7.74 -40.98
CA ILE A 108 11.91 -6.93 -41.91
C ILE A 108 12.27 -7.34 -43.33
N ASP A 109 11.28 -7.86 -44.04
CA ASP A 109 11.37 -8.27 -45.43
C ASP A 109 10.78 -7.13 -46.29
N LEU A 110 11.62 -6.49 -47.09
CA LEU A 110 11.25 -5.43 -48.04
C LEU A 110 11.20 -6.00 -49.44
N THR A 111 10.01 -6.02 -50.04
CA THR A 111 9.78 -6.51 -51.39
C THR A 111 9.71 -5.35 -52.38
N PHE A 112 10.69 -5.30 -53.27
CA PHE A 112 10.83 -4.30 -54.31
C PHE A 112 10.31 -4.82 -55.66
N PRO A 113 9.76 -3.95 -56.52
CA PRO A 113 9.53 -4.28 -57.92
C PRO A 113 10.86 -4.56 -58.62
N SER A 114 10.87 -5.49 -59.57
CA SER A 114 12.11 -5.85 -60.27
C SER A 114 12.79 -4.65 -60.94
N PRO A 115 14.12 -4.68 -61.06
CA PRO A 115 14.84 -3.69 -61.84
C PRO A 115 14.27 -3.63 -63.27
N GLN A 116 14.21 -2.42 -63.84
CA GLN A 116 13.74 -2.16 -65.20
C GLN A 116 12.23 -2.36 -65.45
N THR A 117 11.41 -2.54 -64.39
CA THR A 117 9.94 -2.59 -64.53
C THR A 117 9.24 -1.25 -64.28
N PHE A 118 10.00 -0.16 -64.07
CA PHE A 118 9.51 1.18 -63.76
C PHE A 118 10.35 2.25 -64.46
N MET A 119 9.75 3.40 -64.76
CA MET A 119 10.38 4.53 -65.45
C MET A 119 10.68 5.69 -64.50
N PRO A 120 11.62 6.60 -64.85
CA PRO A 120 11.84 7.83 -64.08
C PRO A 120 10.55 8.65 -63.97
N GLY A 121 10.13 8.94 -62.74
CA GLY A 121 8.87 9.64 -62.44
C GLY A 121 7.72 8.75 -61.99
N ASP A 122 7.86 7.42 -62.06
CA ASP A 122 6.86 6.48 -61.57
C ASP A 122 6.88 6.37 -60.04
N TRP A 123 5.69 6.24 -59.45
CA TRP A 123 5.53 5.87 -58.04
C TRP A 123 5.73 4.36 -57.88
N ILE A 124 6.80 3.97 -57.18
CA ILE A 124 7.03 2.57 -56.81
C ILE A 124 6.49 2.29 -55.41
N THR A 125 5.80 1.17 -55.24
CA THR A 125 5.38 0.68 -53.92
C THR A 125 6.38 -0.38 -53.45
N ILE A 126 7.00 -0.14 -52.30
CA ILE A 126 7.83 -1.12 -51.62
C ILE A 126 6.97 -1.75 -50.53
N ASN A 127 6.71 -3.05 -50.66
CA ASN A 127 5.96 -3.76 -49.63
C ASN A 127 6.89 -4.12 -48.48
N SER A 128 6.46 -3.89 -47.25
CA SER A 128 7.19 -4.27 -46.05
C SER A 128 6.40 -5.31 -45.27
N ARG A 129 7.07 -6.34 -44.78
CA ARG A 129 6.52 -7.29 -43.83
C ARG A 129 7.55 -7.53 -42.74
N TYR A 130 7.11 -7.45 -41.48
CA TYR A 130 7.98 -7.80 -40.37
C TYR A 130 7.59 -9.16 -39.77
N HIS A 131 8.59 -9.85 -39.26
CA HIS A 131 8.49 -11.14 -38.59
C HIS A 131 9.20 -11.03 -37.25
N VAL A 132 8.45 -11.18 -36.16
CA VAL A 132 9.05 -11.34 -34.83
C VAL A 132 9.76 -12.68 -34.80
N MET A 133 11.03 -12.67 -34.41
CA MET A 133 11.88 -13.84 -34.35
C MET A 133 11.85 -14.49 -32.98
N ASN A 134 12.29 -15.73 -32.89
CA ASN A 134 12.46 -16.41 -31.60
C ASN A 134 13.53 -15.68 -30.76
N GLY A 135 13.39 -15.76 -29.43
CA GLY A 135 14.25 -15.04 -28.49
C GLY A 135 13.73 -13.66 -28.09
N TRP A 136 12.45 -13.39 -28.33
CA TRP A 136 11.77 -12.29 -27.63
C TRP A 136 11.66 -12.63 -26.14
N ASN A 137 11.81 -11.61 -25.30
CA ASN A 137 11.72 -11.73 -23.85
C ASN A 137 11.30 -10.38 -23.27
N LEU A 138 10.45 -10.40 -22.25
CA LEU A 138 10.16 -9.25 -21.43
C LEU A 138 10.26 -9.65 -19.97
N SER A 139 11.28 -9.14 -19.28
CA SER A 139 11.46 -9.38 -17.85
C SER A 139 11.38 -8.07 -17.09
N SER A 140 10.62 -8.08 -16.00
CA SER A 140 10.62 -7.01 -15.02
C SER A 140 11.47 -7.43 -13.82
N SER A 141 12.15 -6.46 -13.22
CA SER A 141 12.89 -6.64 -11.97
C SER A 141 12.41 -5.59 -10.98
N PHE A 142 11.95 -6.02 -9.81
CA PHE A 142 11.54 -5.16 -8.72
C PHE A 142 12.58 -5.22 -7.60
N HIS A 143 13.02 -4.06 -7.11
CA HIS A 143 13.85 -4.01 -5.92
C HIS A 143 13.00 -4.15 -4.68
N GLN A 144 13.53 -4.88 -3.70
CA GLN A 144 12.89 -5.11 -2.40
C GLN A 144 13.46 -4.19 -1.32
N ASP A 145 13.90 -2.99 -1.68
CA ASP A 145 14.47 -2.04 -0.72
C ASP A 145 13.37 -1.09 -0.24
N GLY A 146 12.80 -1.34 0.93
CA GLY A 146 11.75 -0.50 1.48
C GLY A 146 11.42 -0.81 2.93
N VAL A 147 10.73 0.14 3.55
CA VAL A 147 10.27 0.07 4.94
C VAL A 147 8.75 0.15 4.97
N ILE A 148 8.12 -0.73 5.75
CA ILE A 148 6.68 -0.73 6.02
C ILE A 148 6.48 -0.60 7.52
N ASP A 149 5.67 0.38 7.92
CA ASP A 149 5.38 0.68 9.31
C ASP A 149 3.88 0.74 9.57
N LEU A 150 3.47 0.24 10.73
CA LEU A 150 2.16 0.48 11.33
C LEU A 150 2.39 0.98 12.75
N ASP A 151 2.21 2.27 12.95
CA ASP A 151 2.41 2.93 14.22
C ASP A 151 1.07 3.19 14.92
N LEU A 152 1.11 3.19 16.25
CA LEU A 152 0.02 3.58 17.12
C LEU A 152 0.50 4.62 18.12
N ASP A 153 -0.12 5.79 18.03
CA ASP A 153 0.01 6.87 19.00
C ASP A 153 -1.03 6.67 20.09
N PHE A 154 -0.64 6.79 21.36
CA PHE A 154 -1.55 6.72 22.49
C PHE A 154 -1.13 7.70 23.60
N GLY A 155 -2.11 8.21 24.33
CA GLY A 155 -1.89 9.08 25.49
C GLY A 155 -3.19 9.25 26.24
N ILE A 156 -3.15 9.22 27.58
CA ILE A 156 -4.34 9.36 28.41
C ILE A 156 -3.98 10.18 29.64
N HIS A 157 -4.62 11.32 29.78
CA HIS A 157 -4.54 12.10 31.00
C HIS A 157 -5.96 12.36 31.53
N ALA A 158 -6.24 11.95 32.76
CA ALA A 158 -7.53 12.16 33.40
C ALA A 158 -7.31 12.57 34.86
N GLN A 159 -7.66 13.82 35.16
CA GLN A 159 -7.53 14.41 36.48
C GLN A 159 -8.89 14.92 36.95
N LEU A 160 -9.34 14.46 38.12
CA LEU A 160 -10.56 14.91 38.78
C LEU A 160 -10.19 15.49 40.15
N ASP A 161 -10.34 16.80 40.28
CA ASP A 161 -10.13 17.52 41.54
C ASP A 161 -11.48 17.96 42.14
N GLY A 162 -11.61 17.80 43.45
CA GLY A 162 -12.75 18.25 44.22
C GLY A 162 -12.36 19.37 45.17
N THR A 163 -13.15 20.43 45.20
CA THR A 163 -13.07 21.51 46.18
C THR A 163 -14.36 21.54 46.97
N ILE A 164 -14.29 21.37 48.30
CA ILE A 164 -15.46 21.47 49.19
C ILE A 164 -15.24 22.64 50.15
N CYS A 165 -16.23 23.50 50.28
CA CYS A 165 -16.21 24.66 51.17
C CYS A 165 -17.31 24.59 52.22
N PHE A 166 -16.93 24.76 53.49
CA PHE A 166 -17.85 24.93 54.63
C PHE A 166 -17.29 25.99 55.58
N GLY A 167 -17.29 27.25 55.13
CA GLY A 167 -16.66 28.38 55.83
C GLY A 167 -15.15 28.48 55.59
N ALA A 168 -14.48 27.37 55.32
CA ALA A 168 -13.15 27.26 54.71
C ALA A 168 -13.22 26.21 53.59
N CYS A 169 -12.32 26.31 52.61
CA CYS A 169 -12.27 25.39 51.47
C CYS A 169 -11.09 24.44 51.61
N ASP A 170 -11.35 23.16 51.33
CA ASP A 170 -10.33 22.13 51.20
C ASP A 170 -10.40 21.51 49.79
N ASN A 171 -9.22 21.28 49.22
CA ASN A 171 -9.05 20.65 47.91
C ASN A 171 -8.54 19.23 48.09
N PHE A 172 -9.05 18.29 47.29
CA PHE A 172 -8.61 16.91 47.26
C PHE A 172 -8.65 16.38 45.83
N ASN A 173 -7.67 15.55 45.49
CA ASN A 173 -7.67 14.85 44.22
C ASN A 173 -8.44 13.53 44.36
N ILE A 174 -9.37 13.28 43.45
CA ILE A 174 -10.21 12.07 43.43
C ILE A 174 -9.60 11.05 42.47
N ILE A 175 -9.25 11.50 41.26
CA ILE A 175 -8.64 10.68 40.22
C ILE A 175 -7.45 11.45 39.66
N ASN A 176 -6.34 10.76 39.49
CA ASN A 176 -5.20 11.25 38.73
C ASN A 176 -4.58 10.08 37.97
N VAL A 177 -4.82 10.07 36.67
CA VAL A 177 -4.22 9.17 35.69
C VAL A 177 -3.42 10.03 34.74
N ASP A 178 -2.15 9.69 34.58
CA ASP A 178 -1.25 10.41 33.66
C ASP A 178 -0.41 9.40 32.89
N VAL A 179 -0.86 9.11 31.67
CA VAL A 179 -0.15 8.37 30.64
C VAL A 179 0.29 9.39 29.60
N PRO A 180 1.59 9.69 29.50
CA PRO A 180 2.08 10.66 28.54
C PRO A 180 1.79 10.19 27.12
N ASP A 181 1.66 11.15 26.21
CA ASP A 181 1.57 10.87 24.78
C ASP A 181 2.86 10.16 24.32
N ASP A 182 2.70 8.95 23.77
CA ASP A 182 3.78 8.09 23.26
C ASP A 182 3.33 7.38 21.98
N SER A 183 4.28 6.82 21.25
CA SER A 183 4.04 6.09 20.00
C SER A 183 4.72 4.73 20.02
N ILE A 184 3.99 3.67 19.69
CA ILE A 184 4.55 2.32 19.53
C ILE A 184 4.42 1.86 18.08
N SER A 185 5.49 1.29 17.54
CA SER A 185 5.42 0.62 16.25
C SER A 185 4.87 -0.79 16.46
N ILE A 186 3.69 -1.05 15.92
CA ILE A 186 3.03 -2.36 15.99
C ILE A 186 3.69 -3.30 15.00
N ILE A 187 3.93 -2.80 13.78
CA ILE A 187 4.59 -3.54 12.72
C ILE A 187 5.68 -2.66 12.15
N HIS A 188 6.88 -3.22 12.05
CA HIS A 188 8.01 -2.59 11.40
C HIS A 188 8.69 -3.65 10.52
N ILE A 189 8.78 -3.41 9.22
CA ILE A 189 9.49 -4.29 8.28
C ILE A 189 10.51 -3.43 7.57
N ASP A 190 11.78 -3.65 7.86
CA ASP A 190 12.90 -3.02 7.16
C ASP A 190 13.70 -4.08 6.40
N GLN A 191 13.58 -4.04 5.08
CA GLN A 191 14.31 -4.97 4.22
C GLN A 191 15.80 -4.69 4.09
N GLN A 192 16.24 -3.44 4.28
CA GLN A 192 17.66 -3.10 4.16
C GLN A 192 18.46 -3.71 5.30
N ASN A 193 17.87 -3.72 6.50
CA ASN A 193 18.48 -4.28 7.70
C ASN A 193 18.04 -5.73 7.97
N GLY A 194 16.97 -6.20 7.32
CA GLY A 194 16.41 -7.54 7.54
C GLY A 194 15.65 -7.66 8.86
N ASP A 195 15.20 -6.53 9.41
CA ASP A 195 14.55 -6.45 10.72
C ASP A 195 13.04 -6.43 10.52
N VAL A 196 12.36 -7.37 11.18
CA VAL A 196 10.90 -7.48 11.15
C VAL A 196 10.37 -7.57 12.57
N THR A 197 9.63 -6.55 12.99
CA THR A 197 8.94 -6.48 14.27
C THR A 197 7.45 -6.63 14.07
N TYR A 198 6.81 -7.50 14.84
CA TYR A 198 5.36 -7.73 14.78
C TYR A 198 4.85 -8.21 16.15
N PRO A 199 3.55 -8.01 16.46
CA PRO A 199 2.97 -8.52 17.70
C PRO A 199 2.91 -10.03 17.65
N CYS A 200 3.31 -10.71 18.72
CA CYS A 200 3.31 -12.17 18.84
C CYS A 200 2.97 -12.62 20.27
N MET A 201 2.61 -13.89 20.45
CA MET A 201 2.49 -14.47 21.79
C MET A 201 3.80 -15.12 22.22
N GLN A 202 4.41 -14.60 23.27
CA GLN A 202 5.57 -15.18 23.92
C GLN A 202 5.23 -15.59 25.35
N ASN A 203 5.34 -16.88 25.67
CA ASN A 203 5.06 -17.43 27.00
C ASN A 203 3.64 -17.12 27.54
N GLY A 204 2.64 -17.01 26.65
CA GLY A 204 1.25 -16.72 27.03
C GLY A 204 0.95 -15.24 27.26
N HIS A 205 1.90 -14.35 26.98
CA HIS A 205 1.71 -12.90 26.99
C HIS A 205 1.96 -12.34 25.59
N LEU A 206 1.26 -11.25 25.27
CA LEU A 206 1.48 -10.54 24.02
C LEU A 206 2.78 -9.71 24.14
N ALA A 207 3.66 -9.87 23.17
CA ALA A 207 4.98 -9.24 23.09
C ALA A 207 5.29 -8.85 21.64
N PHE A 208 6.37 -8.10 21.43
CA PHE A 208 6.89 -7.84 20.09
C PHE A 208 7.97 -8.88 19.75
N CYS A 209 7.67 -9.75 18.79
CA CYS A 209 8.65 -10.68 18.24
C CYS A 209 9.45 -10.01 17.14
N HIS A 210 10.68 -10.47 17.01
CA HIS A 210 11.54 -10.14 15.89
C HIS A 210 11.75 -11.44 15.11
N ASP A 211 11.50 -11.42 13.81
CA ASP A 211 11.76 -12.56 12.92
C ASP A 211 12.41 -12.06 11.62
N THR A 212 12.70 -12.97 10.70
CA THR A 212 13.30 -12.73 9.39
C THR A 212 12.45 -13.31 8.25
N ILE A 213 11.29 -13.89 8.57
CA ILE A 213 10.46 -14.64 7.62
C ILE A 213 9.27 -13.79 7.16
N LEU A 214 9.16 -13.62 5.84
CA LEU A 214 8.02 -13.00 5.14
C LEU A 214 7.37 -14.03 4.20
N PRO A 215 6.04 -13.93 3.94
CA PRO A 215 5.09 -12.96 4.46
C PRO A 215 4.70 -13.24 5.93
N ILE A 216 4.37 -12.18 6.67
CA ILE A 216 3.81 -12.30 8.02
C ILE A 216 2.31 -12.40 7.88
N VAL A 217 1.74 -13.53 8.32
CA VAL A 217 0.30 -13.72 8.41
C VAL A 217 -0.09 -13.77 9.88
N PHE A 218 -0.95 -12.85 10.30
CA PHE A 218 -1.50 -12.81 11.65
C PHE A 218 -3.02 -12.93 11.60
N ASN A 219 -3.56 -14.00 12.19
CA ASN A 219 -5.00 -14.19 12.30
C ASN A 219 -5.46 -13.80 13.70
N ASN A 220 -6.15 -12.66 13.78
CA ASN A 220 -6.59 -12.02 15.03
C ASN A 220 -5.46 -11.82 16.03
N ALA A 221 -4.18 -11.76 15.59
CA ALA A 221 -2.96 -11.68 16.39
C ALA A 221 -3.14 -12.11 17.87
N TRP A 222 -3.66 -13.33 18.06
CA TRP A 222 -3.90 -13.96 19.36
C TRP A 222 -4.85 -13.21 20.33
N GLY A 223 -5.89 -12.56 19.82
CA GLY A 223 -6.95 -11.89 20.59
C GLY A 223 -6.87 -10.36 20.58
N THR A 224 -5.99 -9.77 19.77
CA THR A 224 -5.80 -8.32 19.67
C THR A 224 -6.75 -7.64 18.70
N GLY A 225 -7.63 -8.36 17.99
CA GLY A 225 -8.51 -7.72 17.02
C GLY A 225 -7.80 -7.25 15.74
N ILE A 226 -6.47 -7.40 15.63
CA ILE A 226 -5.74 -7.14 14.40
C ILE A 226 -5.52 -8.45 13.65
N SER A 227 -5.97 -8.48 12.40
CA SER A 227 -5.77 -9.59 11.49
C SER A 227 -5.30 -9.08 10.14
N GLY A 228 -4.47 -9.84 9.47
CA GLY A 228 -3.88 -9.36 8.23
C GLY A 228 -2.72 -10.21 7.74
N GLU A 229 -2.30 -9.83 6.55
CA GLU A 229 -1.14 -10.37 5.86
C GLU A 229 -0.34 -9.18 5.36
N ILE A 230 0.95 -9.15 5.69
CA ILE A 230 1.91 -8.26 5.06
C ILE A 230 3.01 -9.11 4.45
N GLY A 231 3.21 -8.91 3.16
CA GLY A 231 4.38 -9.33 2.43
C GLY A 231 5.17 -8.12 1.91
N LEU A 232 6.19 -8.42 1.12
CA LEU A 232 6.87 -7.41 0.34
C LEU A 232 6.23 -7.33 -1.04
N PRO A 233 6.05 -6.13 -1.60
CA PRO A 233 5.65 -6.01 -2.99
C PRO A 233 6.70 -6.64 -3.89
N TYR A 234 6.37 -7.79 -4.49
CA TYR A 234 7.20 -8.48 -5.47
C TYR A 234 6.35 -9.02 -6.61
N ILE A 235 6.23 -8.21 -7.66
CA ILE A 235 5.43 -8.58 -8.82
C ILE A 235 6.27 -9.48 -9.73
N THR A 236 5.85 -10.73 -9.86
CA THR A 236 6.38 -11.61 -10.91
C THR A 236 5.56 -11.41 -12.18
N THR A 237 6.21 -11.02 -13.28
CA THR A 237 5.53 -10.85 -14.57
C THR A 237 5.64 -12.08 -15.45
N HIS A 238 4.57 -12.41 -16.16
CA HIS A 238 4.59 -13.38 -17.25
C HIS A 238 4.44 -12.68 -18.59
N ASP A 239 5.39 -12.89 -19.49
CA ASP A 239 5.41 -12.32 -20.82
C ASP A 239 4.66 -13.18 -21.83
N HIS A 240 4.02 -12.52 -22.78
CA HIS A 240 3.38 -13.18 -23.91
C HIS A 240 3.46 -12.32 -25.17
N LEU A 241 3.71 -12.97 -26.29
CA LEU A 241 3.63 -12.35 -27.60
C LEU A 241 2.19 -12.45 -28.11
N ASP A 242 1.46 -11.33 -28.08
CA ASP A 242 0.21 -11.21 -28.82
C ASP A 242 0.53 -11.12 -30.32
N SER A 243 0.05 -12.11 -31.07
CA SER A 243 0.21 -12.20 -32.52
C SER A 243 -1.13 -12.25 -33.27
N THR A 244 -2.24 -11.96 -32.57
CA THR A 244 -3.60 -11.97 -33.12
C THR A 244 -3.76 -11.01 -34.29
N GLN A 245 -3.14 -9.83 -34.22
CA GLN A 245 -3.07 -8.88 -35.33
C GLN A 245 -1.74 -9.02 -36.08
N LEU A 246 -1.80 -9.48 -37.34
CA LEU A 246 -0.63 -9.67 -38.20
C LEU A 246 0.26 -8.42 -38.33
N CYS A 247 -0.33 -7.22 -38.27
CA CYS A 247 0.39 -5.94 -38.39
C CYS A 247 0.72 -5.29 -37.04
N HIS A 248 0.15 -5.75 -35.92
CA HIS A 248 0.33 -5.15 -34.60
C HIS A 248 0.66 -6.23 -33.56
N LYS A 249 1.74 -6.97 -33.80
CA LYS A 249 2.25 -7.92 -32.82
C LYS A 249 2.85 -7.16 -31.65
N GLN A 250 2.46 -7.53 -30.44
CA GLN A 250 2.83 -6.85 -29.21
C GLN A 250 3.44 -7.84 -28.22
N LEU A 251 4.51 -7.43 -27.56
CA LEU A 251 5.03 -8.14 -26.40
C LEU A 251 4.45 -7.50 -25.16
N ILE A 252 3.72 -8.27 -24.37
CA ILE A 252 2.95 -7.80 -23.23
C ILE A 252 3.36 -8.64 -22.03
N ALA A 253 3.52 -8.00 -20.88
CA ALA A 253 3.69 -8.72 -19.62
C ALA A 253 2.79 -8.12 -18.55
N GLN A 254 2.26 -8.99 -17.71
CA GLN A 254 1.39 -8.62 -16.59
C GLN A 254 1.78 -9.44 -15.36
N GLY A 255 1.67 -8.80 -14.20
CA GLY A 255 1.75 -9.44 -12.89
C GLY A 255 0.94 -8.61 -11.90
N ASP A 256 0.48 -9.27 -10.85
CA ASP A 256 -0.20 -8.66 -9.71
C ASP A 256 0.28 -9.39 -8.45
N ASP A 257 0.51 -8.64 -7.37
CA ASP A 257 0.96 -9.16 -6.09
C ASP A 257 0.30 -8.37 -4.94
N PRO A 258 -0.68 -8.96 -4.24
CA PRO A 258 -1.28 -8.34 -3.07
C PRO A 258 -0.30 -8.41 -1.90
N TYR A 259 0.37 -7.31 -1.61
CA TYR A 259 1.43 -7.26 -0.59
C TYR A 259 0.94 -6.87 0.81
N ALA A 260 -0.31 -6.39 0.96
CA ALA A 260 -0.84 -6.00 2.25
C ALA A 260 -2.37 -6.14 2.30
N HIS A 261 -2.87 -6.76 3.38
CA HIS A 261 -4.29 -6.82 3.71
C HIS A 261 -4.46 -6.74 5.23
N PHE A 262 -5.31 -5.84 5.70
CA PHE A 262 -5.53 -5.61 7.14
C PHE A 262 -7.01 -5.55 7.49
N ASN A 263 -7.32 -6.04 8.68
CA ASN A 263 -8.60 -5.86 9.35
C ASN A 263 -8.35 -5.63 10.84
N ILE A 264 -8.89 -4.53 11.37
CA ILE A 264 -8.66 -4.05 12.74
C ILE A 264 -10.01 -3.88 13.44
N ASP A 265 -10.21 -4.62 14.53
CA ASP A 265 -11.23 -4.34 15.54
C ASP A 265 -10.61 -3.42 16.61
N ILE A 266 -11.00 -2.14 16.56
CA ILE A 266 -10.41 -1.09 17.38
C ILE A 266 -10.62 -1.35 18.88
N ILE A 267 -11.80 -1.82 19.30
CA ILE A 267 -12.10 -2.01 20.73
C ILE A 267 -11.32 -3.19 21.29
N GLN A 268 -11.28 -4.28 20.53
CA GLN A 268 -10.50 -5.46 20.90
C GLN A 268 -9.00 -5.15 20.92
N PHE A 269 -8.53 -4.31 20.00
CA PHE A 269 -7.13 -3.91 19.92
C PHE A 269 -6.68 -3.06 21.10
N LEU A 270 -7.45 -2.04 21.46
CA LEU A 270 -7.15 -1.21 22.62
C LEU A 270 -7.15 -2.03 23.91
N SER A 271 -8.09 -2.94 24.06
CA SER A 271 -8.17 -3.84 25.21
C SER A 271 -6.94 -4.74 25.33
N ALA A 272 -6.43 -5.23 24.19
CA ALA A 272 -5.26 -6.10 24.18
C ALA A 272 -3.95 -5.34 24.41
N ILE A 273 -3.78 -4.15 23.83
CA ILE A 273 -2.60 -3.30 24.09
C ILE A 273 -2.54 -2.85 25.55
N ALA A 274 -3.69 -2.51 26.12
CA ALA A 274 -3.77 -2.18 27.54
C ALA A 274 -3.27 -3.33 28.44
N GLY A 275 -3.34 -4.59 27.97
CA GLY A 275 -2.75 -5.74 28.66
C GLY A 275 -1.23 -5.90 28.48
N ILE A 276 -0.62 -5.30 27.45
CA ILE A 276 0.84 -5.31 27.21
C ILE A 276 1.53 -4.20 27.99
N LEU A 277 0.89 -3.04 28.04
CA LEU A 277 1.46 -1.85 28.64
C LEU A 277 1.68 -2.06 30.15
N PRO A 278 2.73 -1.45 30.75
CA PRO A 278 2.95 -1.49 32.20
C PRO A 278 1.65 -1.18 32.97
N PRO A 279 1.42 -1.75 34.16
CA PRO A 279 0.16 -1.55 34.89
C PRO A 279 -0.21 -0.08 35.14
N SER A 280 0.79 0.81 35.23
CA SER A 280 0.62 2.27 35.34
C SER A 280 -0.07 2.91 34.14
N THR A 281 0.05 2.29 32.97
CA THR A 281 -0.46 2.78 31.67
C THR A 281 -1.57 1.90 31.11
N GLY A 282 -1.53 0.59 31.36
CA GLY A 282 -2.51 -0.37 30.88
C GLY A 282 -3.84 -0.38 31.65
N GLN A 283 -3.78 -0.30 32.99
CA GLN A 283 -4.99 -0.34 33.83
C GLN A 283 -5.95 0.84 33.59
N PRO A 284 -5.47 2.08 33.39
CA PRO A 284 -6.35 3.20 33.07
C PRO A 284 -7.04 3.09 31.71
N ILE A 285 -6.36 2.55 30.69
CA ILE A 285 -6.98 2.27 29.37
C ILE A 285 -8.12 1.27 29.52
N LEU A 286 -7.92 0.18 30.28
CA LEU A 286 -8.97 -0.80 30.57
C LEU A 286 -10.16 -0.19 31.32
N ASN A 287 -9.89 0.69 32.30
CA ASN A 287 -10.95 1.38 33.04
C ASN A 287 -11.75 2.31 32.12
N PHE A 288 -11.09 3.05 31.22
CA PHE A 288 -11.74 3.91 30.24
C PHE A 288 -12.61 3.10 29.25
N ILE A 289 -12.10 1.98 28.73
CA ILE A 289 -12.89 1.09 27.85
C ILE A 289 -14.12 0.56 28.59
N ASN A 290 -13.99 0.17 29.85
CA ASN A 290 -15.12 -0.27 30.67
C ASN A 290 -16.13 0.88 30.91
N MET A 291 -15.68 2.12 31.04
CA MET A 291 -16.54 3.31 31.16
C MET A 291 -17.30 3.64 29.86
N LEU A 292 -16.82 3.20 28.70
CA LEU A 292 -17.54 3.33 27.42
C LEU A 292 -18.63 2.25 27.24
N HIS A 293 -18.54 1.14 27.99
CA HIS A 293 -19.46 0.02 27.92
C HIS A 293 -20.57 0.04 28.99
N ASP A 294 -20.41 0.80 30.08
CA ASP A 294 -21.36 0.83 31.20
C ASP A 294 -21.58 2.26 31.74
N THR A 295 -22.76 2.47 32.33
CA THR A 295 -23.12 3.68 33.08
C THR A 295 -22.20 3.88 34.28
N ILE A 296 -21.55 5.05 34.36
CA ILE A 296 -20.63 5.36 35.46
C ILE A 296 -21.47 5.63 36.72
N ASN A 297 -21.42 4.71 37.69
CA ASN A 297 -22.01 4.90 39.01
C ASN A 297 -20.98 5.58 39.92
N ILE A 298 -21.16 6.89 40.12
CA ILE A 298 -20.27 7.73 40.92
C ILE A 298 -20.50 7.58 42.45
N GLY A 299 -21.33 6.61 42.86
CA GLY A 299 -21.71 6.42 44.26
C GLY A 299 -22.76 7.44 44.73
N GLY A 300 -23.51 7.10 45.77
CA GLY A 300 -24.60 7.94 46.28
C GLY A 300 -25.91 7.86 45.47
N GLY A 301 -26.05 6.90 44.56
CA GLY A 301 -27.28 6.68 43.79
C GLY A 301 -27.44 7.58 42.56
N ILE A 302 -26.35 8.20 42.10
CA ILE A 302 -26.31 9.01 40.87
C ILE A 302 -25.53 8.22 39.81
N SER A 303 -26.15 8.06 38.64
CA SER A 303 -25.54 7.51 37.44
C SER A 303 -25.53 8.58 36.35
N ILE A 304 -24.45 8.65 35.59
CA ILE A 304 -24.39 9.45 34.36
C ILE A 304 -24.61 8.47 33.20
N GLU A 305 -25.67 8.70 32.43
CA GLU A 305 -25.91 8.07 31.12
C GLU A 305 -25.12 8.78 30.03
#